data_AF-A0AAN6ULR4-F1
#
_entry.id   AF-A0AAN6ULR4-F1
#
_cell.length_a   1.000
_cell.length_b   1.000
_cell.length_c   1.000
_cell.angle_alpha   90.00
_cell.angle_beta   90.00
_cell.angle_gamma   90.00
#
_symmetry.space_group_name_H-M   'P 1'
#
loop_
_entity.id
_entity.type
_entity.pdbx_description
1 polymer ?
#
loop_
_entity_poly.entity_id
_entity_poly.type
_entity_poly.pdbx_seq_one_letter_code
_entity_poly.pdbx_strand_id
1 'polypeptide(L)' 'MAKKAPKTTAKARVINVRLLSMAMTGFFYVFTRPRTSLPMSMIKYDPIGTRPGPPKLRSRT' A
#
# COMPACT_ATOMS: atom_id res chain seq x y z
N MET A 1 18.15 45.16 -6.51
CA MET A 1 16.80 44.61 -6.79
C MET A 1 16.94 43.15 -7.22
N ALA A 2 16.65 42.18 -6.34
CA ALA A 2 16.79 40.76 -6.64
C ALA A 2 15.47 40.18 -7.19
N LYS A 3 15.47 39.73 -8.45
CA LYS A 3 14.31 39.05 -9.06
C LYS A 3 14.22 37.63 -8.51
N LYS A 4 13.09 37.29 -7.87
CA LYS A 4 12.77 35.94 -7.39
C LYS A 4 12.29 35.09 -8.57
N ALA A 5 12.95 33.96 -8.82
CA ALA A 5 12.62 33.05 -9.92
C ALA A 5 11.21 32.43 -9.76
N PRO A 6 10.49 32.14 -10.87
CA PRO A 6 9.19 31.48 -10.80
C PRO A 6 9.36 30.02 -10.37
N LYS A 7 8.81 29.68 -9.20
CA LYS A 7 8.76 28.31 -8.68
C LYS A 7 7.64 27.54 -9.39
N THR A 8 7.88 27.09 -10.62
CA THR A 8 6.98 26.15 -11.31
C THR A 8 7.22 24.74 -10.78
N THR A 9 6.65 24.43 -9.60
CA THR A 9 6.58 23.05 -9.12
C THR A 9 5.77 22.22 -10.13
N ALA A 10 6.43 21.33 -10.87
CA ALA A 10 5.75 20.39 -11.75
C ALA A 10 4.74 19.57 -10.94
N LYS A 11 3.44 19.74 -11.25
CA LYS A 11 2.35 19.07 -10.52
C LYS A 11 2.29 17.62 -10.97
N ALA A 12 2.75 16.69 -10.14
CA ALA A 12 2.80 15.27 -10.47
C ALA A 12 1.38 14.71 -10.72
N ARG A 13 1.16 14.10 -11.90
CA ARG A 13 -0.14 13.54 -12.32
C ARG A 13 -0.46 12.20 -11.66
N VAL A 14 0.58 11.45 -11.30
CA VAL A 14 0.50 10.07 -10.76
C VAL A 14 0.96 10.08 -9.30
N ILE A 15 0.29 9.30 -8.46
CA ILE A 15 0.62 9.09 -7.05
C ILE A 15 0.85 7.62 -6.74
N ASN A 16 1.79 7.37 -5.84
CA ASN A 16 1.98 6.05 -5.24
C ASN A 16 0.98 5.90 -4.09
N VAL A 17 0.26 4.79 -4.07
CA VAL A 17 -0.71 4.45 -3.04
C VAL A 17 -0.39 3.10 -2.42
N ARG A 18 -0.73 2.95 -1.14
CA ARG A 18 -0.65 1.68 -0.41
C ARG A 18 -2.05 1.09 -0.34
N LEU A 19 -2.25 -0.08 -0.93
CA LEU A 19 -3.50 -0.82 -0.86
C LEU A 19 -3.38 -1.84 0.29
N LEU A 20 -4.12 -1.59 1.36
CA LEU A 20 -4.09 -2.38 2.59
C LEU A 20 -4.92 -3.67 2.43
N SER A 21 -4.45 -4.77 3.02
CA SER A 21 -5.21 -6.03 3.09
C SER A 21 -6.47 -5.88 3.95
N MET A 22 -7.55 -6.56 3.55
CA MET A 22 -8.82 -6.60 4.30
C MET A 22 -8.74 -7.51 5.54
N ALA A 23 -7.76 -8.42 5.60
CA ALA A 23 -7.60 -9.37 6.71
C ALA A 23 -6.93 -8.77 7.96
N MET A 24 -6.80 -7.43 8.04
CA MET A 24 -6.17 -6.70 9.15
C MET A 24 -4.76 -7.19 9.55
N THR A 25 -4.02 -7.77 8.61
CA THR A 25 -2.65 -8.29 8.82
C THR A 25 -1.56 -7.22 8.74
N GLY A 26 -1.90 -6.01 8.31
CA GLY A 26 -0.95 -4.93 8.03
C GLY A 26 -0.16 -5.12 6.72
N PHE A 27 -0.41 -6.19 5.96
CA PHE A 27 0.19 -6.38 4.64
C PHE A 27 -0.41 -5.40 3.62
N PHE A 28 0.44 -4.87 2.72
CA PHE A 28 0.03 -3.90 1.72
C PHE A 28 0.81 -4.08 0.42
N TYR A 29 0.18 -3.71 -0.68
CA TYR A 29 0.84 -3.55 -1.97
C TYR A 29 0.99 -2.07 -2.31
N VAL A 30 2.07 -1.73 -3.03
CA VAL A 30 2.28 -0.39 -3.56
C VAL A 30 1.88 -0.37 -5.03
N PHE A 31 1.05 0.59 -5.41
CA PHE A 31 0.64 0.82 -6.80
C PHE A 31 0.69 2.29 -7.16
N THR A 32 0.73 2.55 -8.46
CA THR A 32 0.64 3.89 -9.04
C THR A 32 -0.77 4.13 -9.58
N ARG A 33 -1.39 5.27 -9.27
CA ARG A 33 -2.65 5.70 -9.89
C ARG A 33 -2.66 7.19 -10.23
N PRO A 34 -3.44 7.65 -11.24
CA PRO A 34 -3.69 9.06 -11.48
C PRO A 34 -4.46 9.73 -10.32
N ARG A 35 -4.15 10.98 -10.00
CA ARG A 35 -4.78 11.71 -8.87
C ARG A 35 -6.28 11.95 -9.03
N THR A 36 -6.77 12.02 -10.26
CA THR A 36 -8.18 12.28 -10.58
C THR A 36 -9.04 11.02 -10.55
N SER A 37 -8.43 9.84 -10.52
CA SER A 37 -9.15 8.56 -10.49
C SER A 37 -9.68 8.20 -9.09
N LEU A 38 -10.72 7.34 -9.06
CA LEU A 38 -11.30 6.81 -7.83
C LEU A 38 -10.29 5.96 -7.03
N PRO A 39 -10.49 5.80 -5.70
CA PRO A 39 -9.73 4.86 -4.88
C PRO A 39 -9.74 3.44 -5.46
N MET A 40 -8.62 2.73 -5.31
CA MET A 40 -8.52 1.36 -5.80
C MET A 40 -8.98 0.37 -4.73
N SER A 41 -9.73 -0.65 -5.15
CA SER A 41 -10.03 -1.85 -4.39
C SER A 41 -9.67 -3.06 -5.25
N MET A 42 -8.99 -4.05 -4.67
CA MET A 42 -8.57 -5.27 -5.39
C MET A 42 -8.62 -6.46 -4.44
N ILE A 43 -8.99 -7.62 -4.99
CA ILE A 43 -8.88 -8.91 -4.29
C ILE A 43 -7.49 -9.45 -4.60
N LYS A 44 -6.55 -9.32 -3.64
CA LYS A 44 -5.18 -9.81 -3.77
C LYS A 44 -4.82 -10.76 -2.65
N TYR A 45 -3.83 -11.60 -2.93
CA TYR A 45 -3.25 -12.51 -1.96
C TYR A 45 -2.59 -11.77 -0.79
N ASP A 46 -2.87 -12.23 0.42
CA ASP A 46 -2.21 -11.80 1.65
C ASP A 46 -1.38 -12.97 2.23
N PRO A 47 -0.04 -12.91 2.12
CA PRO A 47 0.85 -13.97 2.58
C PRO A 47 0.83 -14.17 4.10
N ILE A 48 0.33 -13.21 4.88
CA ILE A 48 0.29 -13.31 6.34
C ILE A 48 -0.92 -14.13 6.78
N GLY A 49 -2.10 -13.83 6.23
CA GLY A 49 -3.36 -14.52 6.58
C GLY A 49 -3.42 -15.98 6.14
N THR A 50 -2.56 -16.39 5.20
CA THR A 50 -2.54 -17.76 4.66
C THR A 50 -1.58 -18.67 5.43
N ARG A 51 -0.81 -18.16 6.40
CA ARG A 51 0.00 -19.02 7.26
C ARG A 51 -0.95 -19.74 8.23
N PRO A 52 -1.14 -21.07 8.14
CA PRO A 52 -1.71 -21.79 9.27
C PRO A 52 -0.82 -21.44 10.47
N GLY A 53 -1.44 -21.08 11.60
CA GLY A 53 -0.71 -20.70 12.81
C GLY A 53 0.39 -21.71 13.12
N PRO A 54 1.44 -21.30 13.86
CA PRO A 54 2.55 -22.19 14.17
C PRO A 54 1.99 -23.54 14.64
N PRO A 55 2.47 -24.67 14.11
CA PRO A 55 1.94 -25.97 14.48
C PRO A 55 1.94 -26.01 16.01
N LYS A 56 0.75 -26.14 16.62
CA LYS A 56 0.63 -26.35 18.06
C LYS A 56 1.52 -27.55 18.33
N LEU A 57 2.68 -27.31 18.94
CA LEU A 57 3.55 -28.35 19.45
C LEU A 57 2.65 -29.16 20.38
N ARG A 58 2.16 -30.29 19.86
CA ARG A 58 1.33 -31.22 20.61
C ARG A 58 2.17 -31.56 21.82
N SER A 59 1.73 -31.15 23.01
CA SER A 59 2.36 -31.49 24.27
C SER A 59 2.44 -33.00 24.34
N ARG A 60 3.59 -33.53 23.94
CA ARG A 60 3.96 -34.92 24.11
C ARG A 60 4.58 -34.97 25.49
N THR A 61 3.76 -35.27 26.48
CA THR A 61 4.05 -35.97 27.75
C THR A 61 2.83 -35.80 28.63
#